data_AF-A0A9E2RCA3-F1
#
_entry.id   AF-A0A9E2RCA3-F1
#
_cell.length_a   1.000
_cell.length_b   1.000
_cell.length_c   1.000
_cell.angle_alpha   90.00
_cell.angle_beta   90.00
_cell.angle_gamma   90.00
#
_symmetry.space_group_name_H-M   'P 1'
#
loop_
_entity.id
_entity.type
_entity.pdbx_description
1 polymer ?
#
loop_
_entity_poly.entity_id
_entity_poly.type
_entity_poly.pdbx_seq_one_letter_code
_entity_poly.pdbx_strand_id
1 'polypeptide(L)'
;MVVSPYHLTSRQAPAMAALLLGESVITMLPAPAGEVSQARLSSVAAAAPRYLRFMDSWRWSRAAWEQGIITSLHNGCDIADDVRAIWSDIASDHALAELRPFMRTDLFDDEHHYIDAVAGDLLKGGPDPAISVPVSAGLDRFAATHGLIVARSHPVSMAQKAETSLATAGFAVAIPILLQAGGERIIFARELLADCLADLRDAFSMEWLALIESPNEPGAPRRSASPRLRDAARAYSQAFEDHEKDLLSEQSDDEPRVVIGTVMLEAQVLPADAVLASSCAAVRGMAVGARSVAPDHRATLPVHIKATRLRPLQSIVVKPLGSPSRR
;
A
#
# COMPACT_ATOMS: atom_id res chain seq x y z
N MET A 1 6.90 -6.97 0.27
CA MET A 1 5.85 -6.08 -0.29
C MET A 1 5.76 -4.82 0.56
N VAL A 2 5.35 -3.70 -0.01
CA VAL A 2 5.10 -2.45 0.73
C VAL A 2 3.58 -2.25 0.86
N VAL A 3 3.12 -1.87 2.05
CA VAL A 3 1.71 -1.61 2.35
C VAL A 3 1.57 -0.23 2.98
N SER A 4 0.58 0.52 2.52
CA SER A 4 0.20 1.78 3.13
C SER A 4 -0.27 1.57 4.58
N PRO A 5 0.22 2.36 5.55
CA PRO A 5 -0.18 2.25 6.94
C PRO A 5 -1.69 2.53 7.13
N TYR A 6 -2.33 3.27 6.21
CA TYR A 6 -3.79 3.46 6.20
C TYR A 6 -4.54 2.13 5.95
N HIS A 7 -4.06 1.30 5.02
CA HIS A 7 -4.65 -0.01 4.73
C HIS A 7 -4.45 -0.98 5.90
N LEU A 8 -3.29 -0.92 6.55
CA LEU A 8 -3.00 -1.75 7.73
C LEU A 8 -3.88 -1.36 8.92
N THR A 9 -3.99 -0.07 9.22
CA THR A 9 -4.83 0.46 10.31
C THR A 9 -6.29 0.02 10.18
N SER A 10 -6.81 0.01 8.95
CA SER A 10 -8.20 -0.35 8.67
C SER A 10 -8.42 -1.83 8.29
N ARG A 11 -7.38 -2.67 8.38
CA ARG A 11 -7.38 -4.10 7.97
C ARG A 11 -7.98 -4.34 6.58
N GLN A 12 -7.72 -3.44 5.65
CA GLN A 12 -8.28 -3.52 4.30
C GLN A 12 -7.65 -4.66 3.50
N ALA A 13 -8.35 -5.09 2.45
CA ALA A 13 -7.92 -6.18 1.57
C ALA A 13 -6.48 -6.07 1.06
N PRO A 14 -5.92 -4.89 0.71
CA PRO A 14 -4.51 -4.78 0.31
C PRO A 14 -3.54 -5.20 1.42
N ALA A 15 -3.82 -4.83 2.66
CA ALA A 15 -3.00 -5.24 3.81
C ALA A 15 -3.12 -6.74 4.06
N MET A 16 -4.34 -7.28 4.05
CA MET A 16 -4.58 -8.70 4.24
C MET A 16 -3.90 -9.56 3.16
N ALA A 17 -4.04 -9.18 1.90
CA ALA A 17 -3.39 -9.86 0.79
C ALA A 17 -1.87 -9.79 0.92
N ALA A 18 -1.30 -8.62 1.23
CA ALA A 18 0.14 -8.48 1.39
C ALA A 18 0.69 -9.31 2.57
N LEU A 19 -0.03 -9.36 3.70
CA LEU A 19 0.37 -10.13 4.87
C LEU A 19 0.32 -11.64 4.63
N LEU A 20 -0.57 -12.11 3.77
CA LEU A 20 -0.67 -13.52 3.41
C LEU A 20 0.33 -13.90 2.32
N LEU A 21 0.45 -13.07 1.28
CA LEU A 21 1.20 -13.37 0.06
C LEU A 21 2.65 -12.90 0.08
N GLY A 22 2.99 -11.84 0.80
CA GLY A 22 4.36 -11.34 0.88
C GLY A 22 5.22 -12.18 1.81
N GLU A 23 6.48 -12.41 1.49
CA GLU A 23 7.42 -13.02 2.45
C GLU A 23 7.58 -12.12 3.68
N SER A 24 7.81 -10.83 3.42
CA SER A 24 7.79 -9.74 4.38
C SER A 24 6.93 -8.58 3.87
N VAL A 25 6.34 -7.85 4.80
CA VAL A 25 5.52 -6.66 4.57
C VAL A 25 6.19 -5.48 5.26
N ILE A 26 6.53 -4.48 4.46
CA ILE A 26 7.16 -3.25 4.92
C ILE A 26 6.09 -2.17 4.95
N THR A 27 5.99 -1.44 6.05
CA THR A 27 5.06 -0.32 6.19
C THR A 27 5.69 0.82 6.99
N MET A 28 5.18 2.02 6.82
CA MET A 28 5.66 3.17 7.57
C MET A 28 5.12 3.13 9.00
N LEU A 29 6.01 3.29 9.98
CA LEU A 29 5.65 3.65 11.35
C LEU A 29 5.92 5.15 11.56
N PRO A 30 5.01 5.92 12.18
CA PRO A 30 5.32 7.26 12.65
C PRO A 30 6.40 7.17 13.74
N ALA A 31 7.65 7.43 13.38
CA ALA A 31 8.78 7.30 14.28
C ALA A 31 9.66 8.55 14.25
N PRO A 32 10.42 8.82 15.33
CA PRO A 32 11.48 9.81 15.35
C PRO A 32 12.43 9.72 14.16
N ALA A 33 13.03 10.85 13.78
CA ALA A 33 14.06 10.85 12.76
C ALA A 33 15.38 10.27 13.30
N GLY A 34 16.04 9.42 12.49
CA GLY A 34 17.33 8.82 12.84
C GLY A 34 17.21 7.60 13.76
N GLU A 35 18.25 7.36 14.55
CA GLU A 35 18.33 6.15 15.38
C GLU A 35 17.23 6.10 16.45
N VAL A 36 16.46 5.02 16.43
CA VAL A 36 15.35 4.78 17.34
C VAL A 36 15.86 4.09 18.59
N SER A 37 15.96 4.84 19.70
CA SER A 37 16.23 4.28 21.02
C SER A 37 14.94 4.11 21.83
N GLN A 38 14.94 3.15 22.75
CA GLN A 38 13.79 2.93 23.65
C GLN A 38 13.43 4.19 24.44
N ALA A 39 14.43 4.93 24.93
CA ALA A 39 14.20 6.19 25.65
C ALA A 39 13.50 7.24 24.79
N ARG A 40 13.86 7.33 23.50
CA ARG A 40 13.23 8.27 22.57
C ARG A 40 11.80 7.86 22.22
N LEU A 41 11.56 6.57 22.02
CA LEU A 41 10.19 6.04 21.85
C LEU A 41 9.31 6.32 23.07
N SER A 42 9.84 6.17 24.28
CA SER A 42 9.10 6.49 25.51
C SER A 42 8.80 7.97 25.64
N SER A 43 9.74 8.86 25.27
CA SER A 43 9.51 10.31 25.24
C SER A 43 8.37 10.68 24.30
N VAL A 44 8.39 10.14 23.08
CA VAL A 44 7.34 10.36 22.07
C VAL A 44 5.99 9.83 22.57
N ALA A 45 5.95 8.62 23.11
CA ALA A 45 4.74 8.01 23.63
C ALA A 45 4.10 8.86 24.74
N ALA A 46 4.92 9.49 25.59
CA ALA A 46 4.44 10.40 26.63
C ALA A 46 3.91 11.74 26.07
N ALA A 47 4.49 12.22 24.98
CA ALA A 47 4.16 13.52 24.38
C ALA A 47 3.07 13.47 23.29
N ALA A 48 2.75 12.29 22.74
CA ALA A 48 1.82 12.12 21.62
C ALA A 48 0.67 11.14 21.95
N PRO A 49 -0.44 11.61 22.58
CA PRO A 49 -1.57 10.74 22.95
C PRO A 49 -2.24 10.04 21.76
N ARG A 50 -2.21 10.62 20.54
CA ARG A 50 -2.74 9.95 19.35
C ARG A 50 -1.83 8.83 18.89
N TYR A 51 -0.53 8.93 19.12
CA TYR A 51 0.42 7.86 18.83
C TYR A 51 0.15 6.59 19.65
N LEU A 52 -0.10 6.72 20.95
CA LEU A 52 -0.46 5.56 21.79
C LEU A 52 -1.75 4.86 21.32
N ARG A 53 -2.78 5.65 20.99
CA ARG A 53 -4.04 5.10 20.42
C ARG A 53 -3.80 4.43 19.07
N PHE A 54 -2.92 4.99 18.24
CA PHE A 54 -2.52 4.39 16.99
C PHE A 54 -1.82 3.04 17.21
N MET A 55 -0.85 2.96 18.13
CA MET A 55 -0.17 1.70 18.45
C MET A 55 -1.13 0.64 18.99
N ASP A 56 -2.09 1.02 19.86
CA ASP A 56 -3.13 0.10 20.33
C ASP A 56 -4.06 -0.35 19.20
N SER A 57 -4.38 0.53 18.24
CA SER A 57 -5.17 0.15 17.05
C SER A 57 -4.49 -0.92 16.20
N TRP A 58 -3.17 -1.08 16.30
CA TRP A 58 -2.36 -2.08 15.60
C TRP A 58 -2.09 -3.34 16.44
N ARG A 59 -2.61 -3.43 17.66
CA ARG A 59 -2.41 -4.58 18.56
C ARG A 59 -2.75 -5.93 17.91
N TRP A 60 -3.75 -5.95 17.04
CA TRP A 60 -4.15 -7.14 16.28
C TRP A 60 -3.02 -7.70 15.40
N SER A 61 -2.09 -6.86 14.95
CA SER A 61 -0.97 -7.25 14.08
C SER A 61 0.29 -7.62 14.85
N ARG A 62 0.27 -7.53 16.19
CA ARG A 62 1.44 -7.69 17.06
C ARG A 62 2.22 -8.98 16.78
N ALA A 63 1.55 -10.12 16.71
CA ALA A 63 2.21 -11.40 16.43
C ALA A 63 2.96 -11.38 15.08
N ALA A 64 2.43 -10.70 14.07
CA ALA A 64 3.07 -10.57 12.77
C ALA A 64 4.31 -9.65 12.81
N TRP A 65 4.34 -8.66 13.69
CA TRP A 65 5.55 -7.87 13.97
C TRP A 65 6.61 -8.70 14.70
N GLU A 66 6.21 -9.46 15.74
CA GLU A 66 7.12 -10.29 16.53
C GLU A 66 7.77 -11.40 15.70
N GLN A 67 7.05 -11.95 14.71
CA GLN A 67 7.57 -12.94 13.75
C GLN A 67 8.31 -12.33 12.55
N GLY A 68 8.45 -11.00 12.49
CA GLY A 68 9.12 -10.32 11.37
C GLY A 68 8.39 -10.37 10.03
N ILE A 69 7.11 -10.78 10.01
CA ILE A 69 6.25 -10.69 8.81
C ILE A 69 6.01 -9.22 8.49
N ILE A 70 5.82 -8.37 9.51
CA ILE A 70 5.75 -6.92 9.36
C ILE A 70 7.03 -6.29 9.87
N THR A 71 7.58 -5.35 9.10
CA THR A 71 8.74 -4.54 9.46
C THR A 71 8.55 -3.08 9.04
N SER A 72 9.22 -2.15 9.69
CA SER A 72 9.33 -0.77 9.24
C SER A 72 10.61 -0.47 8.45
N LEU A 73 11.57 -1.40 8.50
CA LEU A 73 12.89 -1.25 7.88
C LEU A 73 13.10 -2.28 6.78
N HIS A 74 13.79 -1.86 5.72
CA HIS A 74 14.30 -2.74 4.68
C HIS A 74 15.75 -2.40 4.39
N ASN A 75 16.66 -3.36 4.59
CA ASN A 75 18.11 -3.15 4.43
C ASN A 75 18.65 -1.92 5.21
N GLY A 76 18.08 -1.64 6.38
CA GLY A 76 18.43 -0.48 7.21
C GLY A 76 17.82 0.85 6.78
N CYS A 77 17.03 0.88 5.70
CA CYS A 77 16.32 2.08 5.23
C CYS A 77 14.89 2.13 5.79
N ASP A 78 14.41 3.33 6.10
CA ASP A 78 13.07 3.61 6.61
C ASP A 78 12.25 4.43 5.60
N ILE A 79 10.99 4.05 5.37
CA ILE A 79 10.05 4.80 4.52
C ILE A 79 9.86 6.24 5.03
N ALA A 80 9.94 6.46 6.35
CA ALA A 80 9.77 7.79 6.94
C ALA A 80 10.78 8.82 6.37
N ASP A 81 11.98 8.38 5.98
CA ASP A 81 12.99 9.25 5.36
C ASP A 81 12.58 9.68 3.95
N ASP A 82 12.03 8.77 3.14
CA ASP A 82 11.46 9.11 1.83
C ASP A 82 10.24 10.03 1.96
N VAL A 83 9.40 9.82 2.99
CA VAL A 83 8.25 10.71 3.26
C VAL A 83 8.71 12.13 3.60
N ARG A 84 9.74 12.28 4.44
CA ARG A 84 10.36 13.59 4.75
C ARG A 84 10.97 14.23 3.51
N ALA A 85 11.68 13.45 2.69
CA ALA A 85 12.26 13.92 1.45
C ALA A 85 11.19 14.43 0.47
N ILE A 86 10.11 13.68 0.29
CA ILE A 86 8.98 14.09 -0.57
C ILE A 86 8.32 15.37 -0.04
N TRP A 87 8.13 15.49 1.26
CA TRP A 87 7.56 16.71 1.83
C TRP A 87 8.46 17.94 1.56
N SER A 88 9.79 17.78 1.71
CA SER A 88 10.77 18.83 1.38
C SER A 88 10.77 19.17 -0.12
N ASP A 89 10.63 18.15 -0.98
CA ASP A 89 10.51 18.31 -2.42
C ASP A 89 9.23 19.12 -2.77
N ILE A 90 8.07 18.83 -2.17
CA ILE A 90 6.83 19.60 -2.40
C ILE A 90 7.00 21.08 -2.02
N ALA A 91 7.67 21.34 -0.89
CA ALA A 91 7.88 22.70 -0.40
C ALA A 91 8.78 23.52 -1.32
N SER A 92 9.74 22.90 -2.01
CA SER A 92 10.81 23.58 -2.75
C SER A 92 10.71 23.47 -4.28
N ASP A 93 10.26 22.34 -4.82
CA ASP A 93 10.22 22.08 -6.26
C ASP A 93 9.07 22.82 -6.95
N HIS A 94 9.40 23.65 -7.94
CA HIS A 94 8.41 24.41 -8.71
C HIS A 94 7.41 23.53 -9.45
N ALA A 95 7.80 22.31 -9.84
CA ALA A 95 6.91 21.37 -10.50
C ALA A 95 5.78 20.89 -9.58
N LEU A 96 5.94 21.03 -8.26
CA LEU A 96 5.00 20.65 -7.21
C LEU A 96 4.30 21.85 -6.56
N ALA A 97 4.45 23.05 -7.13
CA ALA A 97 3.96 24.30 -6.54
C ALA A 97 2.45 24.27 -6.24
N GLU A 98 1.66 23.53 -7.01
CA GLU A 98 0.21 23.43 -6.86
C GLU A 98 -0.21 22.71 -5.57
N LEU A 99 0.64 21.84 -5.01
CA LEU A 99 0.34 21.13 -3.75
C LEU A 99 0.60 21.98 -2.52
N ARG A 100 1.46 23.01 -2.62
CA ARG A 100 1.90 23.83 -1.48
C ARG A 100 0.77 24.51 -0.69
N PRO A 101 -0.32 25.02 -1.29
CA PRO A 101 -1.43 25.61 -0.53
C PRO A 101 -2.11 24.64 0.43
N PHE A 102 -1.97 23.33 0.23
CA PHE A 102 -2.53 22.28 1.08
C PHE A 102 -1.51 21.70 2.07
N MET A 103 -0.22 22.05 1.93
CA MET A 103 0.82 21.57 2.81
C MET A 103 0.83 22.36 4.12
N ARG A 104 1.15 21.67 5.22
CA ARG A 104 1.51 22.30 6.48
C ARG A 104 3.01 22.47 6.50
N THR A 105 3.50 23.72 6.43
CA THR A 105 4.93 24.02 6.29
C THR A 105 5.73 23.82 7.57
N ASP A 106 5.06 23.69 8.71
CA ASP A 106 5.63 23.54 10.05
C ASP A 106 5.52 22.11 10.60
N LEU A 107 4.88 21.19 9.86
CA LEU A 107 4.55 19.86 10.35
C LEU A 107 5.77 19.07 10.82
N PHE A 108 6.90 19.23 10.15
CA PHE A 108 8.15 18.53 10.44
C PHE A 108 9.14 19.34 11.30
N ASP A 109 8.77 20.55 11.74
CA ASP A 109 9.63 21.39 12.58
C ASP A 109 9.70 20.87 14.03
N ASP A 110 8.66 20.17 14.49
CA ASP A 110 8.58 19.52 15.79
C ASP A 110 8.25 18.02 15.62
N GLU A 111 9.16 17.16 16.08
CA GLU A 111 9.04 15.70 16.00
C GLU A 111 7.79 15.17 16.73
N HIS A 112 7.44 15.73 17.90
CA HIS A 112 6.26 15.28 18.64
C HIS A 112 4.98 15.69 17.92
N HIS A 113 4.95 16.92 17.38
CA HIS A 113 3.83 17.41 16.60
C HIS A 113 3.62 16.58 15.33
N TYR A 114 4.70 16.29 14.60
CA TYR A 114 4.69 15.41 13.44
C TYR A 114 4.10 14.04 13.75
N ILE A 115 4.64 13.35 14.76
CA ILE A 115 4.21 11.98 15.10
C ILE A 115 2.74 11.95 15.53
N ASP A 116 2.32 12.90 16.37
CA ASP A 116 0.93 12.98 16.84
C ASP A 116 -0.05 13.34 15.69
N ALA A 117 0.37 14.19 14.75
CA ALA A 117 -0.40 14.54 13.57
C ALA A 117 -0.56 13.36 12.61
N VAL A 118 0.53 12.66 12.26
CA VAL A 118 0.48 11.48 11.38
C VAL A 118 -0.33 10.36 12.04
N ALA A 119 -0.08 10.03 13.31
CA ALA A 119 -0.86 9.03 14.03
C ALA A 119 -2.35 9.38 14.05
N GLY A 120 -2.67 10.66 14.25
CA GLY A 120 -4.03 11.16 14.19
C GLY A 120 -4.70 11.02 12.82
N ASP A 121 -3.95 11.21 11.74
CA ASP A 121 -4.43 11.06 10.37
C ASP A 121 -4.61 9.58 10.00
N LEU A 122 -3.68 8.70 10.41
CA LEU A 122 -3.78 7.25 10.25
C LEU A 122 -5.04 6.68 10.90
N LEU A 123 -5.31 7.07 12.15
CA LEU A 123 -6.53 6.67 12.89
C LEU A 123 -7.82 7.10 12.20
N LYS A 124 -7.79 8.16 11.39
CA LYS A 124 -8.95 8.66 10.63
C LYS A 124 -9.02 8.10 9.21
N GLY A 125 -8.05 7.28 8.80
CA GLY A 125 -7.99 6.72 7.44
C GLY A 125 -7.46 7.69 6.38
N GLY A 126 -6.65 8.67 6.76
CA GLY A 126 -5.95 9.56 5.83
C GLY A 126 -6.74 10.71 5.20
N PRO A 127 -7.66 11.39 5.92
CA PRO A 127 -8.41 12.50 5.33
C PRO A 127 -7.56 13.73 5.02
N ASP A 128 -6.36 13.89 5.60
CA ASP A 128 -5.54 15.09 5.44
C ASP A 128 -4.55 14.95 4.27
N PRO A 129 -4.76 15.66 3.14
CA PRO A 129 -3.84 15.60 1.99
C PRO A 129 -2.45 16.17 2.31
N ALA A 130 -2.32 17.00 3.35
CA ALA A 130 -1.01 17.49 3.83
C ALA A 130 -0.11 16.35 4.34
N ILE A 131 -0.71 15.21 4.71
CA ILE A 131 -0.04 14.05 5.28
C ILE A 131 -0.14 12.85 4.33
N SER A 132 -1.33 12.53 3.85
CA SER A 132 -1.57 11.32 3.06
C SER A 132 -0.89 11.32 1.69
N VAL A 133 -0.72 12.49 1.05
CA VAL A 133 0.02 12.62 -0.21
C VAL A 133 1.51 12.37 -0.01
N PRO A 134 2.23 13.06 0.91
CA PRO A 134 3.63 12.73 1.20
C PRO A 134 3.84 11.27 1.64
N VAL A 135 2.95 10.72 2.48
CA VAL A 135 3.05 9.32 2.92
C VAL A 135 2.96 8.37 1.72
N SER A 136 1.97 8.55 0.85
CA SER A 136 1.77 7.69 -0.32
C SER A 136 2.91 7.82 -1.33
N ALA A 137 3.37 9.03 -1.61
CA ALA A 137 4.49 9.27 -2.52
C ALA A 137 5.84 8.80 -1.95
N GLY A 138 6.04 8.89 -0.62
CA GLY A 138 7.23 8.34 0.04
C GLY A 138 7.27 6.81 -0.02
N LEU A 139 6.13 6.14 0.21
CA LEU A 139 6.01 4.68 0.03
C LEU A 139 6.36 4.24 -1.40
N ASP A 140 5.90 5.00 -2.39
CA ASP A 140 6.17 4.72 -3.80
C ASP A 140 7.63 4.90 -4.15
N ARG A 141 8.24 6.00 -3.70
CA ARG A 141 9.66 6.27 -3.87
C ARG A 141 10.52 5.19 -3.22
N PHE A 142 10.19 4.81 -1.98
CA PHE A 142 10.87 3.73 -1.26
C PHE A 142 10.76 2.41 -2.02
N ALA A 143 9.55 2.03 -2.43
CA ALA A 143 9.31 0.79 -3.16
C ALA A 143 10.03 0.77 -4.52
N ALA A 144 9.98 1.86 -5.28
CA ALA A 144 10.68 2.00 -6.55
C ALA A 144 12.20 1.89 -6.39
N THR A 145 12.76 2.51 -5.33
CA THR A 145 14.19 2.48 -5.02
C THR A 145 14.67 1.06 -4.70
N HIS A 146 13.88 0.32 -3.92
CA HIS A 146 14.24 -1.02 -3.45
C HIS A 146 13.70 -2.16 -4.34
N GLY A 147 13.00 -1.86 -5.44
CA GLY A 147 12.42 -2.88 -6.32
C GLY A 147 11.31 -3.70 -5.65
N LEU A 148 10.55 -3.08 -4.75
CA LEU A 148 9.47 -3.71 -4.00
C LEU A 148 8.12 -3.46 -4.66
N ILE A 149 7.19 -4.39 -4.44
CA ILE A 149 5.80 -4.28 -4.93
C ILE A 149 4.94 -3.58 -3.89
N VAL A 150 4.22 -2.53 -4.28
CA VAL A 150 3.23 -1.83 -3.44
C VAL A 150 1.85 -2.44 -3.60
N ALA A 151 1.27 -2.92 -2.50
CA ALA A 151 -0.13 -3.34 -2.46
C ALA A 151 -1.06 -2.14 -2.26
N ARG A 152 -2.00 -1.94 -3.19
CA ARG A 152 -2.94 -0.82 -3.20
C ARG A 152 -4.38 -1.29 -3.19
N SER A 153 -5.29 -0.46 -2.66
CA SER A 153 -6.73 -0.66 -2.85
C SER A 153 -7.16 -0.31 -4.28
N HIS A 154 -8.27 -0.87 -4.72
CA HIS A 154 -8.96 -0.39 -5.92
C HIS A 154 -9.25 1.12 -5.83
N PRO A 155 -8.99 1.91 -6.89
CA PRO A 155 -9.17 3.35 -6.88
C PRO A 155 -10.64 3.74 -6.65
N VAL A 156 -10.89 4.52 -5.59
CA VAL A 156 -12.22 5.05 -5.26
C VAL A 156 -12.32 6.56 -5.46
N SER A 157 -11.23 7.31 -5.27
CA SER A 157 -11.18 8.76 -5.43
C SER A 157 -10.82 9.20 -6.85
N MET A 158 -11.07 10.48 -7.18
CA MET A 158 -10.68 11.05 -8.48
C MET A 158 -9.17 11.03 -8.69
N ALA A 159 -8.39 11.35 -7.65
CA ALA A 159 -6.93 11.31 -7.70
C ALA A 159 -6.43 9.88 -7.99
N GLN A 160 -6.98 8.87 -7.31
CA GLN A 160 -6.61 7.47 -7.53
C GLN A 160 -7.01 6.98 -8.94
N LYS A 161 -8.13 7.46 -9.49
CA LYS A 161 -8.53 7.15 -10.87
C LYS A 161 -7.57 7.80 -11.88
N ALA A 162 -7.16 9.04 -11.65
CA ALA A 162 -6.16 9.71 -12.47
C ALA A 162 -4.81 8.99 -12.38
N GLU A 163 -4.41 8.54 -11.19
CA GLU A 163 -3.21 7.74 -10.98
C GLU A 163 -3.28 6.42 -11.76
N THR A 164 -4.41 5.71 -11.71
CA THR A 164 -4.62 4.45 -12.45
C THR A 164 -4.56 4.66 -13.96
N SER A 165 -4.89 5.85 -14.46
CA SER A 165 -4.76 6.16 -15.89
C SER A 165 -3.31 6.27 -16.36
N LEU A 166 -2.36 6.45 -15.44
CA LEU A 166 -0.92 6.42 -15.70
C LEU A 166 -0.36 5.00 -15.67
N ALA A 167 -1.16 4.01 -15.27
CA ALA A 167 -0.72 2.64 -15.06
C ALA A 167 -0.61 1.88 -16.38
N THR A 168 0.46 1.13 -16.54
CA THR A 168 0.58 0.08 -17.55
C THR A 168 0.09 -1.22 -16.93
N ALA A 169 -1.03 -1.75 -17.44
CA ALA A 169 -1.62 -2.98 -16.94
C ALA A 169 -0.69 -4.17 -17.22
N GLY A 170 -0.50 -5.06 -16.23
CA GLY A 170 0.27 -6.30 -16.35
C GLY A 170 -0.64 -7.50 -16.56
N PHE A 171 -0.73 -8.35 -15.55
CA PHE A 171 -1.60 -9.54 -15.48
C PHE A 171 -2.60 -9.40 -14.33
N ALA A 172 -3.56 -10.33 -14.23
CA ALA A 172 -4.42 -10.41 -13.06
C ALA A 172 -4.83 -11.84 -12.74
N VAL A 173 -5.08 -12.08 -11.45
CA VAL A 173 -5.53 -13.37 -10.94
C VAL A 173 -6.45 -13.17 -9.74
N ALA A 174 -7.49 -14.00 -9.65
CA ALA A 174 -8.40 -14.00 -8.52
C ALA A 174 -8.01 -15.12 -7.55
N ILE A 175 -7.90 -14.80 -6.26
CA ILE A 175 -7.56 -15.77 -5.21
C ILE A 175 -8.36 -15.50 -3.93
N PRO A 176 -8.63 -16.53 -3.10
CA PRO A 176 -9.18 -16.33 -1.77
C PRO A 176 -8.15 -15.73 -0.80
N ILE A 177 -8.58 -14.86 0.10
CA ILE A 177 -7.78 -14.34 1.20
C ILE A 177 -8.62 -14.29 2.48
N LEU A 178 -7.94 -14.16 3.62
CA LEU A 178 -8.59 -13.86 4.89
C LEU A 178 -8.79 -12.35 5.02
N LEU A 179 -10.03 -11.92 5.14
CA LEU A 179 -10.41 -10.54 5.44
C LEU A 179 -10.56 -10.35 6.95
N GLN A 180 -10.08 -9.20 7.44
CA GLN A 180 -10.16 -8.77 8.85
C GLN A 180 -9.40 -9.64 9.87
N ALA A 181 -8.58 -10.58 9.40
CA ALA A 181 -7.85 -11.50 10.26
C ALA A 181 -6.84 -10.82 11.20
N GLY A 182 -6.72 -11.36 12.41
CA GLY A 182 -5.65 -11.06 13.35
C GLY A 182 -4.29 -11.59 12.87
N GLY A 183 -3.20 -11.08 13.44
CA GLY A 183 -1.83 -11.47 13.09
C GLY A 183 -1.55 -12.95 13.33
N GLU A 184 -2.03 -13.51 14.44
CA GLU A 184 -1.91 -14.95 14.75
C GLU A 184 -2.59 -15.81 13.69
N ARG A 185 -3.79 -15.40 13.27
CA ARG A 185 -4.55 -16.10 12.23
C ARG A 185 -3.86 -16.04 10.87
N ILE A 186 -3.25 -14.90 10.53
CA ILE A 186 -2.42 -14.78 9.33
C ILE A 186 -1.22 -15.71 9.40
N ILE A 187 -0.52 -15.78 10.54
CA ILE A 187 0.64 -16.68 10.72
C ILE A 187 0.20 -18.13 10.53
N PHE A 188 -0.85 -18.55 11.23
CA PHE A 188 -1.42 -19.89 11.10
C PHE A 188 -1.77 -20.22 9.64
N ALA A 189 -2.44 -19.30 8.93
CA ALA A 189 -2.78 -19.50 7.53
C ALA A 189 -1.54 -19.63 6.62
N ARG A 190 -0.47 -18.87 6.89
CA ARG A 190 0.78 -18.97 6.13
C ARG A 190 1.48 -20.29 6.34
N GLU A 191 1.45 -20.84 7.56
CA GLU A 191 2.03 -22.14 7.88
C GLU A 191 1.22 -23.26 7.23
N LEU A 192 -0.11 -23.21 7.36
CA LEU A 192 -1.02 -24.20 6.79
C LEU A 192 -0.96 -24.25 5.26
N LEU A 193 -0.77 -23.08 4.62
CA LEU A 193 -0.73 -22.92 3.16
C LEU A 193 0.70 -22.75 2.62
N ALA A 194 1.73 -23.15 3.37
CA ALA A 194 3.12 -22.79 3.07
C ALA A 194 3.56 -23.22 1.65
N ASP A 195 3.30 -24.47 1.27
CA ASP A 195 3.74 -25.03 -0.01
C ASP A 195 3.07 -24.32 -1.20
N CYS A 196 1.75 -24.17 -1.15
CA CYS A 196 1.02 -23.52 -2.25
C CYS A 196 1.26 -21.99 -2.30
N LEU A 197 1.54 -21.36 -1.16
CA LEU A 197 1.99 -19.96 -1.11
C LEU A 197 3.38 -19.79 -1.74
N ALA A 198 4.31 -20.72 -1.52
CA ALA A 198 5.63 -20.69 -2.15
C ALA A 198 5.50 -20.79 -3.68
N ASP A 199 4.75 -21.78 -4.17
CA ASP A 199 4.50 -21.95 -5.60
C ASP A 199 3.84 -20.72 -6.24
N LEU A 200 2.87 -20.12 -5.54
CA LEU A 200 2.19 -18.91 -5.99
C LEU A 200 3.15 -17.72 -6.04
N ARG A 201 3.97 -17.50 -5.01
CA ARG A 201 4.97 -16.41 -4.97
C ARG A 201 6.01 -16.54 -6.08
N ASP A 202 6.47 -17.76 -6.36
CA ASP A 202 7.39 -18.03 -7.46
C ASP A 202 6.75 -17.69 -8.81
N ALA A 203 5.50 -18.13 -9.03
CA ALA A 203 4.76 -17.81 -10.24
C ALA A 203 4.54 -16.30 -10.42
N PHE A 204 4.20 -15.58 -9.34
CA PHE A 204 4.12 -14.11 -9.35
C PHE A 204 5.44 -13.45 -9.72
N SER A 205 6.55 -13.92 -9.14
CA SER A 205 7.88 -13.37 -9.36
C SER A 205 8.30 -13.53 -10.83
N MET A 206 8.05 -14.69 -11.43
CA MET A 206 8.33 -14.94 -12.85
C MET A 206 7.51 -14.04 -13.79
N GLU A 207 6.21 -13.90 -13.52
CA GLU A 207 5.33 -13.00 -14.29
C GLU A 207 5.76 -11.55 -14.18
N TRP A 208 6.22 -11.16 -13.00
CA TRP A 208 6.72 -9.82 -12.75
C TRP A 208 8.01 -9.52 -13.51
N LEU A 209 8.94 -10.47 -13.54
CA LEU A 209 10.16 -10.38 -14.35
C LEU A 209 9.82 -10.25 -15.84
N ALA A 210 8.91 -11.09 -16.36
CA ALA A 210 8.47 -11.02 -17.75
C ALA A 210 7.78 -9.67 -18.10
N LEU A 211 7.06 -9.08 -17.14
CA LEU A 211 6.45 -7.75 -17.30
C LEU A 211 7.50 -6.63 -17.34
N ILE A 212 8.60 -6.75 -16.59
CA ILE A 212 9.70 -5.77 -16.59
C ILE A 212 10.54 -5.89 -17.86
N GLU A 213 10.87 -7.12 -18.28
CA GLU A 213 11.70 -7.38 -19.47
C GLU A 213 10.99 -7.00 -20.77
N SER A 214 9.67 -7.16 -20.79
CA SER A 214 8.83 -6.79 -21.91
C SER A 214 7.61 -6.06 -21.37
N PRO A 215 7.67 -4.74 -21.12
CA PRO A 215 6.51 -3.99 -20.66
C PRO A 215 5.43 -3.93 -21.73
N ASN A 216 4.18 -3.79 -21.30
CA ASN A 216 3.08 -3.53 -22.23
C ASN A 216 3.17 -2.10 -22.77
N GLU A 217 2.67 -1.90 -23.99
CA GLU A 217 2.46 -0.55 -24.49
C GLU A 217 1.40 0.17 -23.63
N PRO A 218 1.54 1.48 -23.38
CA PRO A 218 0.52 2.26 -22.71
C PRO A 218 -0.84 2.11 -23.39
N GLY A 219 -1.87 1.72 -22.63
CA GLY A 219 -3.22 1.50 -23.14
C GLY A 219 -3.47 0.11 -23.75
N ALA A 220 -2.46 -0.77 -23.84
CA ALA A 220 -2.66 -2.15 -24.26
C ALA A 220 -3.54 -2.91 -23.27
N PRO A 221 -4.33 -3.90 -23.74
CA PRO A 221 -5.10 -4.76 -22.86
C PRO A 221 -4.19 -5.55 -21.92
N ARG A 222 -4.74 -5.90 -20.75
CA ARG A 222 -4.07 -6.73 -19.75
C ARG A 222 -3.64 -8.07 -20.35
N ARG A 223 -2.44 -8.54 -20.01
CA ARG A 223 -1.98 -9.88 -20.37
C ARG A 223 -2.84 -10.93 -19.67
N SER A 224 -3.11 -12.01 -20.38
CA SER A 224 -3.58 -13.22 -19.72
C SER A 224 -2.49 -13.75 -18.80
N ALA A 225 -2.86 -14.13 -17.57
CA ALA A 225 -1.96 -14.85 -16.68
C ALA A 225 -1.44 -16.12 -17.37
N SER A 226 -0.14 -16.40 -17.23
CA SER A 226 0.46 -17.61 -17.78
C SER A 226 -0.23 -18.86 -17.23
N PRO A 227 -0.10 -20.00 -17.92
CA PRO A 227 -0.54 -21.30 -17.38
C PRO A 227 -0.01 -21.54 -15.96
N ARG A 228 1.28 -21.26 -15.72
CA ARG A 228 1.91 -21.46 -14.40
C ARG A 228 1.23 -20.65 -13.29
N LEU A 229 1.00 -19.35 -13.51
CA LEU A 229 0.31 -18.52 -12.51
C LEU A 229 -1.13 -18.98 -12.27
N ARG A 230 -1.85 -19.38 -13.34
CA ARG A 230 -3.21 -19.89 -13.21
C ARG A 230 -3.27 -21.20 -12.43
N ASP A 231 -2.32 -22.11 -12.67
CA ASP A 231 -2.25 -23.41 -12.01
C ASP A 231 -1.86 -23.24 -10.53
N ALA A 232 -0.88 -22.40 -10.22
CA ALA A 232 -0.50 -22.09 -8.83
C ALA A 232 -1.64 -21.42 -8.06
N ALA A 233 -2.34 -20.45 -8.68
CA ALA A 233 -3.49 -19.80 -8.06
C ALA A 233 -4.66 -20.77 -7.83
N ARG A 234 -4.86 -21.74 -8.73
CA ARG A 234 -5.85 -22.80 -8.54
C ARG A 234 -5.46 -23.72 -7.39
N ALA A 235 -4.21 -24.17 -7.32
CA ALA A 235 -3.72 -25.02 -6.25
C ALA A 235 -3.85 -24.33 -4.88
N TYR A 236 -3.47 -23.06 -4.80
CA TYR A 236 -3.67 -22.23 -3.62
C TYR A 236 -5.16 -22.09 -3.26
N SER A 237 -6.04 -21.85 -4.24
CA SER A 237 -7.49 -21.72 -3.99
C SER A 237 -8.09 -23.02 -3.48
N GLN A 238 -7.70 -24.16 -4.04
CA GLN A 238 -8.14 -25.48 -3.59
C GLN A 238 -7.68 -25.76 -2.16
N ALA A 239 -6.40 -25.50 -1.84
CA ALA A 239 -5.89 -25.67 -0.48
C ALA A 239 -6.65 -24.78 0.52
N PHE A 240 -7.01 -23.57 0.11
CA PHE A 240 -7.81 -22.67 0.93
C PHE A 240 -9.21 -23.21 1.23
N GLU A 241 -9.87 -23.82 0.24
CA GLU A 241 -11.17 -24.49 0.39
C GLU A 241 -11.06 -25.75 1.27
N ASP A 242 -10.04 -26.58 1.04
CA ASP A 242 -9.80 -27.80 1.80
C ASP A 242 -9.59 -27.52 3.30
N HIS A 243 -8.96 -26.37 3.61
CA HIS A 243 -8.69 -25.90 4.96
C HIS A 243 -9.66 -24.84 5.48
N GLU A 244 -10.78 -24.58 4.81
CA GLU A 244 -11.72 -23.49 5.17
C GLU A 244 -12.14 -23.57 6.64
N LYS A 245 -12.44 -24.77 7.13
CA LYS A 245 -12.88 -24.98 8.53
C LYS A 245 -11.80 -24.61 9.54
N ASP A 246 -10.56 -24.97 9.25
CA ASP A 246 -9.42 -24.68 10.13
C ASP A 246 -9.07 -23.19 10.08
N LEU A 247 -9.17 -22.57 8.92
CA LEU A 247 -8.95 -21.13 8.75
C LEU A 247 -10.03 -20.28 9.45
N LEU A 248 -11.24 -20.81 9.62
CA LEU A 248 -12.37 -20.15 10.29
C LEU A 248 -12.58 -20.57 11.75
N SER A 249 -11.87 -21.59 12.25
CA SER A 249 -11.99 -22.06 13.64
C SER A 249 -11.39 -21.06 14.63
N GLU A 250 -11.72 -21.17 15.92
CA GLU A 250 -11.13 -20.45 17.07
C GLU A 250 -10.87 -18.93 16.87
N GLN A 251 -11.80 -18.12 17.37
CA GLN A 251 -11.63 -16.68 17.50
C GLN A 251 -11.75 -16.30 18.97
N SER A 252 -10.87 -15.41 19.43
CA SER A 252 -11.10 -14.71 20.69
C SER A 252 -12.41 -13.92 20.58
N ASP A 253 -13.26 -13.97 21.60
CA ASP A 253 -14.55 -13.26 21.62
C ASP A 253 -14.42 -11.74 21.38
N ASP A 254 -13.22 -11.18 21.60
CA ASP A 254 -12.93 -9.76 21.43
C ASP A 254 -12.40 -9.38 20.02
N GLU A 255 -12.24 -10.34 19.10
CA GLU A 255 -11.74 -10.07 17.75
C GLU A 255 -12.84 -10.04 16.67
N PRO A 256 -12.69 -9.21 15.61
CA PRO A 256 -13.59 -9.25 14.47
C PRO A 256 -13.61 -10.64 13.84
N ARG A 257 -14.80 -11.08 13.43
CA ARG A 257 -14.94 -12.36 12.75
C ARG A 257 -14.15 -12.38 11.45
N VAL A 258 -13.23 -13.33 11.33
CA VAL A 258 -12.51 -13.60 10.08
C VAL A 258 -13.50 -13.99 8.99
N VAL A 259 -13.36 -13.36 7.83
CA VAL A 259 -14.19 -13.65 6.66
C VAL A 259 -13.29 -14.09 5.52
N ILE A 260 -13.63 -15.21 4.87
CA ILE A 260 -12.98 -15.56 3.60
C ILE A 260 -13.60 -14.72 2.50
N GLY A 261 -12.76 -14.03 1.74
CA GLY A 261 -13.19 -13.25 0.59
C GLY A 261 -12.28 -13.51 -0.60
N THR A 262 -12.85 -13.49 -1.80
CA THR A 262 -12.06 -13.53 -3.04
C THR A 262 -11.62 -12.12 -3.41
N VAL A 263 -10.35 -11.95 -3.73
CA VAL A 263 -9.82 -10.70 -4.29
C VAL A 263 -9.29 -10.96 -5.70
N MET A 264 -9.49 -9.97 -6.57
CA MET A 264 -8.72 -9.84 -7.80
C MET A 264 -7.45 -9.07 -7.50
N LEU A 265 -6.31 -9.68 -7.81
CA LEU A 265 -5.00 -9.07 -7.78
C LEU A 265 -4.65 -8.61 -9.19
N GLU A 266 -4.45 -7.31 -9.38
CA GLU A 266 -4.14 -6.73 -10.67
C GLU A 266 -2.73 -6.13 -10.64
N ALA A 267 -1.81 -6.74 -11.37
CA ALA A 267 -0.47 -6.25 -11.55
C ALA A 267 -0.47 -5.01 -12.44
N GLN A 268 0.25 -3.98 -12.03
CA GLN A 268 0.43 -2.75 -12.79
C GLN A 268 1.81 -2.13 -12.56
N VAL A 269 2.30 -1.43 -13.57
CA VAL A 269 3.52 -0.62 -13.50
C VAL A 269 3.14 0.84 -13.60
N LEU A 270 3.63 1.66 -12.67
CA LEU A 270 3.35 3.09 -12.57
C LEU A 270 4.65 3.88 -12.69
N PRO A 271 4.60 5.14 -13.18
CA PRO A 271 5.69 6.09 -12.93
C PRO A 271 5.95 6.23 -11.42
N ALA A 272 7.21 6.39 -11.02
CA ALA A 272 7.59 6.51 -9.61
C ALA A 272 6.98 7.74 -8.90
N ASP A 273 6.54 8.74 -9.68
CA ASP A 273 5.91 9.97 -9.23
C ASP A 273 4.40 10.01 -9.49
N ALA A 274 3.76 8.88 -9.80
CA ALA A 274 2.35 8.83 -10.16
C ALA A 274 1.42 9.47 -9.11
N VAL A 275 1.69 9.29 -7.82
CA VAL A 275 0.91 9.91 -6.72
C VAL A 275 1.05 11.44 -6.74
N LEU A 276 2.25 11.98 -6.93
CA LEU A 276 2.47 13.42 -7.00
C LEU A 276 1.82 14.01 -8.26
N ALA A 277 2.05 13.40 -9.42
CA ALA A 277 1.50 13.86 -10.69
C ALA A 277 -0.04 13.86 -10.68
N SER A 278 -0.65 12.81 -10.14
CA SER A 278 -2.11 12.70 -10.00
C SER A 278 -2.69 13.67 -8.98
N SER A 279 -1.97 13.93 -7.87
CA SER A 279 -2.37 14.91 -6.86
C SER A 279 -2.33 16.34 -7.41
N CYS A 280 -1.28 16.73 -8.14
CA CYS A 280 -1.22 18.00 -8.85
C CYS A 280 -2.37 18.15 -9.86
N ALA A 281 -2.66 17.09 -10.64
CA ALA A 281 -3.77 17.09 -11.58
C ALA A 281 -5.13 17.26 -10.88
N ALA A 282 -5.33 16.60 -9.74
CA ALA A 282 -6.55 16.72 -8.94
C ALA A 282 -6.74 18.16 -8.41
N VAL A 283 -5.67 18.77 -7.87
CA VAL A 283 -5.70 20.17 -7.41
C VAL A 283 -6.04 21.13 -8.54
N ARG A 284 -5.41 20.97 -9.71
CA ARG A 284 -5.74 21.78 -10.90
C ARG A 284 -7.22 21.64 -11.28
N GLY A 285 -7.75 20.41 -11.25
CA GLY A 285 -9.18 20.15 -11.50
C GLY A 285 -10.12 20.83 -10.51
N MET A 286 -9.72 20.95 -9.23
CA MET A 286 -10.51 21.65 -8.21
C MET A 286 -10.45 23.18 -8.37
N ALA A 287 -9.29 23.73 -8.73
CA ALA A 287 -9.09 25.17 -8.89
C ALA A 287 -9.84 25.78 -10.09
N VAL A 288 -10.03 25.00 -11.16
CA VAL A 288 -10.70 25.47 -12.40
C VAL A 288 -12.23 25.50 -12.29
N GLY A 289 -12.82 24.78 -11.33
CA GLY A 289 -14.26 24.78 -11.08
C GLY A 289 -15.09 24.08 -12.18
N ALA A 290 -16.24 23.56 -11.75
CA ALA A 290 -17.27 22.84 -12.50
C ALA A 290 -17.78 23.51 -13.79
N ARG A 291 -16.95 23.60 -14.84
CA ARG A 291 -17.41 23.70 -16.22
C ARG A 291 -16.97 22.46 -16.96
N SER A 292 -17.97 21.70 -17.39
CA SER A 292 -17.86 20.52 -18.25
C SER A 292 -16.91 20.81 -19.41
N VAL A 293 -15.67 20.35 -19.27
CA VAL A 293 -14.77 20.10 -20.38
C VAL A 293 -14.41 18.62 -20.21
N ALA A 294 -14.86 17.81 -21.17
CA ALA A 294 -14.50 16.40 -21.22
C ALA A 294 -12.98 16.27 -21.06
N PRO A 295 -12.48 15.26 -20.31
CA PRO A 295 -11.05 15.13 -20.08
C PRO A 295 -10.35 14.99 -21.43
N ASP A 296 -9.60 16.03 -21.81
CA ASP A 296 -8.71 15.94 -22.94
C ASP A 296 -7.58 14.99 -22.55
N HIS A 297 -7.65 13.75 -23.06
CA HIS A 297 -6.67 12.69 -22.82
C HIS A 297 -5.23 13.05 -23.23
N ARG A 298 -4.99 14.27 -23.73
CA ARG A 298 -3.71 14.76 -24.21
C ARG A 298 -3.01 15.79 -23.29
N ALA A 299 -3.64 16.24 -22.20
CA ALA A 299 -3.11 17.34 -21.38
C ALA A 299 -2.58 16.94 -19.99
N THR A 300 -2.42 15.66 -19.68
CA THR A 300 -1.53 15.23 -18.58
C THR A 300 -0.10 15.17 -19.11
N LEU A 301 0.50 16.34 -19.33
CA LEU A 301 1.95 16.40 -19.45
C LEU A 301 2.52 15.79 -18.17
N PRO A 302 3.44 14.81 -18.25
CA PRO A 302 4.10 14.30 -17.07
C PRO A 302 4.73 15.49 -16.36
N VAL A 303 4.41 15.65 -15.08
CA VAL A 303 5.21 16.52 -14.23
C VAL A 303 6.58 15.86 -14.25
N HIS A 304 7.52 16.40 -15.03
CA HIS A 304 8.88 15.91 -15.07
C HIS A 304 9.57 16.34 -13.77
N ILE A 305 9.14 15.76 -12.66
CA ILE A 305 9.89 15.78 -11.42
C ILE A 305 11.23 15.09 -11.72
N LYS A 306 12.24 15.27 -10.87
CA LYS A 306 13.51 14.51 -10.89
C LYS A 306 13.35 12.96 -10.84
N ALA A 307 12.16 12.42 -11.12
CA ALA A 307 11.80 11.03 -11.33
C ALA A 307 12.53 10.35 -12.50
N THR A 308 13.24 11.08 -13.36
CA THR A 308 14.04 10.52 -14.47
C THR A 308 15.16 9.54 -14.04
N ARG A 309 15.37 9.34 -12.72
CA ARG A 309 16.34 8.37 -12.18
C ARG A 309 15.72 7.20 -11.40
N LEU A 310 14.42 7.21 -11.12
CA LEU A 310 13.80 6.14 -10.34
C LEU A 310 13.24 5.06 -11.27
N ARG A 311 13.34 3.81 -10.81
CA ARG A 311 12.73 2.67 -11.52
C ARG A 311 11.21 2.85 -11.55
N PRO A 312 10.51 2.34 -12.57
CA PRO A 312 9.06 2.28 -12.55
C PRO A 312 8.57 1.56 -11.28
N LEU A 313 7.53 2.11 -10.68
CA LEU A 313 6.90 1.57 -9.50
C LEU A 313 6.13 0.30 -9.85
N GLN A 314 6.36 -0.74 -9.07
CA GLN A 314 5.67 -2.01 -9.16
C GLN A 314 4.49 -2.01 -8.20
N SER A 315 3.28 -2.30 -8.68
CA SER A 315 2.09 -2.30 -7.82
C SER A 315 1.14 -3.44 -8.13
N ILE A 316 0.52 -3.97 -7.07
CA ILE A 316 -0.63 -4.86 -7.16
C ILE A 316 -1.84 -4.14 -6.59
N VAL A 317 -2.87 -3.94 -7.42
CA VAL A 317 -4.19 -3.48 -6.96
C VAL A 317 -4.97 -4.67 -6.45
N VAL A 318 -5.42 -4.58 -5.21
CA VAL A 318 -6.26 -5.60 -4.57
C VAL A 318 -7.70 -5.12 -4.59
N LYS A 319 -8.51 -5.78 -5.41
CA LYS A 319 -9.94 -5.49 -5.56
C LYS A 319 -10.75 -6.65 -4.97
N PRO A 320 -11.45 -6.44 -3.84
CA PRO A 320 -12.43 -7.41 -3.37
C PRO A 320 -13.46 -7.71 -4.45
N LEU A 321 -13.62 -8.98 -4.78
CA LEU A 321 -14.75 -9.46 -5.56
C LEU A 321 -15.86 -9.70 -4.53
N GLY A 322 -17.05 -9.14 -4.78
CA GLY A 322 -18.13 -9.10 -3.79
C GLY A 322 -18.30 -10.43 -3.06
N SER A 323 -18.51 -10.39 -1.75
CA SER A 323 -18.80 -11.60 -0.99
C SER A 323 -19.94 -12.35 -1.67
N PRO A 324 -19.87 -13.69 -1.84
CA PRO A 324 -21.08 -14.44 -2.08
C PRO A 324 -22.00 -14.11 -0.91
N SER A 325 -23.04 -13.32 -1.19
CA SER A 325 -24.14 -13.09 -0.27
C SER A 325 -24.62 -14.47 0.16
N ARG A 326 -24.41 -14.83 1.43
CA ARG A 326 -25.00 -16.04 2.03
C ARG A 326 -26.50 -16.04 1.68
N ARG A 327 -26.90 -16.99 0.85
CA ARG A 327 -28.29 -17.47 0.80
C ARG A 327 -28.49 -18.45 1.94
#